data_AF-A0A482UQF5-F1
#
_entry.id   AF-A0A482UQF5-F1
#
_cell.length_a   1.000
_cell.length_b   1.000
_cell.length_c   1.000
_cell.angle_alpha   90.00
_cell.angle_beta   90.00
_cell.angle_gamma   90.00
#
_symmetry.space_group_name_H-M   'P 1'
#
loop_
_entity.id
_entity.type
_entity.pdbx_description
1 polymer ?
#
loop_
_entity_poly.entity_id
_entity_poly.type
_entity_poly.pdbx_seq_one_letter_code
_entity_poly.pdbx_strand_id
1 'polypeptide(L)'
;RGGTLTLSDPSKPLDLTEQDLVNLRRSIYLTIMSSVSFEECCHKILKLKIPPGHETELCNMLVECCSNERSYLRYYGLMGQRFCMIHHKYQMAFDAVFLEQYTTIHRYVA
;
A
#
# COMPACT_ATOMS: atom_id res chain seq x y z
N ARG A 1 18.29 -7.65 43.26
CA ARG A 1 16.83 -7.58 43.48
C ARG A 1 16.29 -6.45 42.59
N GLY A 2 15.58 -6.78 41.50
CA GLY A 2 14.71 -5.91 40.71
C GLY A 2 15.37 -4.71 40.02
N GLY A 3 15.13 -4.35 38.76
CA GLY A 3 14.07 -4.72 37.84
C GLY A 3 13.99 -3.57 36.81
N THR A 4 14.07 -3.96 35.55
CA THR A 4 14.00 -3.22 34.28
C THR A 4 12.95 -2.10 34.22
N LEU A 5 13.25 -0.98 33.56
CA LEU A 5 12.30 -0.24 32.68
C LEU A 5 13.11 0.62 31.68
N THR A 6 13.50 0.01 30.56
CA THR A 6 13.87 0.75 29.35
C THR A 6 12.59 1.41 28.81
N LEU A 7 12.49 2.73 28.93
CA LEU A 7 11.53 3.53 28.19
C LEU A 7 11.92 3.43 26.70
N SER A 8 11.37 2.43 26.01
CA SER A 8 11.39 2.38 24.56
C SER A 8 10.35 3.37 24.06
N ASP A 9 10.83 4.48 23.49
CA ASP A 9 10.03 5.49 22.80
C ASP A 9 8.99 4.85 21.85
N PRO A 10 7.71 5.27 21.89
CA PRO A 10 6.66 4.72 21.02
C PRO A 10 6.67 5.29 19.59
N SER A 11 7.76 5.98 19.19
CA SER A 11 7.87 6.66 17.90
C SER A 11 9.23 6.43 17.26
N LYS A 12 9.64 5.16 17.15
CA LYS A 12 10.65 4.77 16.16
C LYS A 12 9.90 4.37 14.90
N PRO A 13 9.92 5.16 13.82
CA PRO A 13 9.66 4.62 12.49
C PRO A 13 10.56 3.40 12.36
N LEU A 14 10.02 2.25 11.91
CA LEU A 14 10.90 1.16 11.52
C LEU A 14 11.78 1.70 10.39
N ASP A 15 13.06 1.93 10.67
CA ASP A 15 14.06 2.23 9.65
C ASP A 15 14.23 0.98 8.78
N LEU A 16 13.33 0.82 7.82
CA LEU A 16 13.46 -0.18 6.78
C LEU A 16 14.61 0.26 5.89
N THR A 17 15.51 -0.67 5.61
CA THR A 17 16.55 -0.39 4.63
C THR A 17 15.90 -0.15 3.27
N GLU A 18 16.53 0.63 2.39
CA GLU A 18 16.01 0.84 1.02
C GLU A 18 15.75 -0.49 0.30
N GLN A 19 16.53 -1.52 0.64
CA GLN A 19 16.38 -2.87 0.14
C GLN A 19 15.05 -3.52 0.59
N ASP A 20 14.62 -3.31 1.82
CA ASP A 20 13.36 -3.84 2.35
C ASP A 20 12.16 -3.18 1.69
N LEU A 21 12.24 -1.87 1.40
CA LEU A 21 11.20 -1.14 0.67
C LEU A 21 11.08 -1.64 -0.78
N VAL A 22 12.22 -1.86 -1.45
CA VAL A 22 12.24 -2.44 -2.80
C VAL A 22 11.65 -3.86 -2.79
N ASN A 23 11.97 -4.66 -1.78
CA ASN A 23 11.42 -6.01 -1.64
C ASN A 23 9.91 -5.97 -1.37
N LEU A 24 9.42 -5.02 -0.57
CA LEU A 24 8.00 -4.82 -0.29
C LEU A 24 7.24 -4.45 -1.56
N ARG A 25 7.72 -3.44 -2.32
CA ARG A 25 7.13 -3.03 -3.61
C ARG A 25 7.05 -4.20 -4.59
N ARG A 26 8.14 -4.96 -4.74
CA ARG A 26 8.18 -6.16 -5.60
C ARG A 26 7.15 -7.19 -5.15
N SER A 27 7.04 -7.44 -3.86
CA SER A 27 6.10 -8.42 -3.29
C SER A 27 4.65 -8.01 -3.54
N ILE A 28 4.33 -6.72 -3.34
CA ILE A 28 3.00 -6.16 -3.61
C ILE A 28 2.67 -6.31 -5.10
N TYR A 29 3.56 -5.87 -5.99
CA TYR A 29 3.38 -5.95 -7.43
C TYR A 29 3.12 -7.38 -7.90
N LEU A 30 3.97 -8.33 -7.49
CA LEU A 30 3.81 -9.74 -7.85
C LEU A 30 2.50 -10.32 -7.30
N THR A 31 2.09 -9.91 -6.08
CA THR A 31 0.83 -10.36 -5.48
C THR A 31 -0.38 -9.83 -6.26
N ILE A 32 -0.34 -8.58 -6.72
CA ILE A 32 -1.40 -7.97 -7.52
C ILE A 32 -1.50 -8.66 -8.89
N MET A 33 -0.37 -8.85 -9.58
CA MET A 33 -0.35 -9.41 -10.94
C MET A 33 -0.64 -10.92 -11.00
N SER A 34 -0.30 -11.67 -9.95
CA SER A 34 -0.53 -13.12 -9.90
C SER A 34 -1.92 -13.51 -9.39
N SER A 35 -2.65 -12.59 -8.76
CA SER A 35 -3.96 -12.90 -8.16
C SER A 35 -5.09 -12.63 -9.13
N VAL A 36 -5.97 -13.63 -9.32
CA VAL A 36 -7.16 -13.51 -10.18
C VAL A 36 -8.34 -12.89 -9.41
N SER A 37 -8.42 -13.15 -8.10
CA SER A 37 -9.51 -12.72 -7.24
C SER A 37 -9.06 -11.62 -6.28
N PHE A 38 -9.82 -10.53 -6.21
CA PHE A 38 -9.49 -9.38 -5.36
C PHE A 38 -9.44 -9.76 -3.87
N GLU A 39 -10.29 -10.69 -3.42
CA GLU A 39 -10.34 -11.15 -2.03
C GLU A 39 -9.06 -11.89 -1.64
N GLU A 40 -8.56 -12.76 -2.52
CA GLU A 40 -7.31 -13.48 -2.31
C GLU A 40 -6.12 -12.52 -2.27
N CYS A 41 -6.10 -11.54 -3.19
CA CYS A 41 -5.06 -10.52 -3.22
C CYS A 41 -5.05 -9.69 -1.92
N CYS A 42 -6.21 -9.18 -1.50
CA CYS A 42 -6.33 -8.41 -0.25
C CYS A 42 -5.84 -9.23 0.94
N HIS A 43 -6.23 -10.51 1.03
CA HIS A 43 -5.81 -11.40 2.11
C HIS A 43 -4.30 -11.64 2.12
N LYS A 44 -3.70 -11.87 0.95
CA LYS A 44 -2.24 -12.03 0.81
C LYS A 44 -1.51 -10.75 1.22
N ILE A 45 -1.99 -9.58 0.80
CA ILE A 45 -1.37 -8.29 1.15
C ILE A 45 -1.46 -8.01 2.65
N LEU A 46 -2.58 -8.31 3.31
CA LEU A 46 -2.71 -8.17 4.75
C LEU A 46 -1.72 -9.07 5.53
N LYS A 47 -1.37 -10.24 4.97
CA LYS A 47 -0.35 -11.13 5.56
C LYS A 47 1.08 -10.61 5.42
N LEU A 48 1.37 -9.73 4.47
CA LEU A 48 2.70 -9.13 4.30
C LEU A 48 3.06 -8.16 5.43
N LYS A 49 2.12 -7.85 6.34
CA LYS A 49 2.29 -6.95 7.51
C LYS A 49 2.99 -5.65 7.12
N ILE A 50 2.27 -4.83 6.35
CA ILE A 50 2.78 -3.52 5.95
C ILE A 50 3.07 -2.69 7.21
N PRO A 51 4.31 -2.19 7.36
CA PRO A 51 4.68 -1.37 8.50
C PRO A 51 3.88 -0.06 8.50
N PRO A 52 3.51 0.45 9.69
CA PRO A 52 2.76 1.68 9.81
C PRO A 52 3.57 2.85 9.21
N GLY A 53 2.94 3.64 8.35
CA GLY A 53 3.56 4.70 7.56
C GLY A 53 3.77 4.35 6.08
N HIS A 54 3.69 3.06 5.71
CA HIS A 54 3.84 2.60 4.33
C HIS A 54 2.50 2.22 3.66
N GLU A 55 1.37 2.54 4.28
CA GLU A 55 0.05 2.31 3.68
C GLU A 55 -0.13 3.10 2.38
N THR A 56 0.43 4.31 2.30
CA THR A 56 0.45 5.15 1.09
C THR A 56 1.19 4.47 -0.07
N GLU A 57 2.27 3.74 0.22
CA GLU A 57 3.03 3.00 -0.78
C GLU A 57 2.19 1.90 -1.44
N LEU A 58 1.38 1.19 -0.64
CA LEU A 58 0.44 0.21 -1.19
C LEU A 58 -0.59 0.87 -2.11
N CYS A 59 -1.16 2.00 -1.68
CA CYS A 59 -2.13 2.74 -2.48
C CYS A 59 -1.52 3.24 -3.79
N ASN A 60 -0.30 3.78 -3.76
CA ASN A 60 0.45 4.19 -4.96
C ASN A 60 0.66 3.02 -5.92
N MET A 61 1.22 1.90 -5.44
CA MET A 61 1.44 0.70 -6.25
C MET A 61 0.13 0.19 -6.89
N LEU A 62 -0.98 0.25 -6.16
CA LEU A 62 -2.28 -0.20 -6.68
C LEU A 62 -2.79 0.71 -7.81
N VAL A 63 -2.66 2.03 -7.65
CA VAL A 63 -3.06 3.02 -8.66
C VAL A 63 -2.13 2.97 -9.89
N GLU A 64 -0.82 2.80 -9.69
CA GLU A 64 0.15 2.61 -10.77
C GLU A 64 -0.15 1.34 -11.59
N CYS A 65 -0.37 0.20 -10.93
CA CYS A 65 -0.77 -1.04 -11.60
C CYS A 65 -2.07 -0.85 -12.39
N CYS A 66 -3.06 -0.17 -11.81
CA CYS A 66 -4.32 0.13 -12.48
C CYS A 66 -4.13 1.07 -13.71
N SER A 67 -3.20 2.02 -13.64
CA SER A 67 -2.94 2.99 -14.71
C SER A 67 -2.15 2.39 -15.88
N ASN A 68 -1.30 1.39 -15.61
CA ASN A 68 -0.55 0.66 -16.63
C ASN A 68 -1.40 -0.39 -17.37
N GLU A 69 -2.55 -0.77 -16.81
CA GLU A 69 -3.45 -1.72 -17.45
C GLU A 69 -4.14 -1.09 -18.67
N ARG A 70 -4.28 -1.87 -19.76
CA ARG A 70 -4.85 -1.35 -21.02
C ARG A 70 -6.30 -0.87 -20.86
N SER A 71 -7.04 -1.51 -19.97
CA SER A 71 -8.44 -1.21 -19.69
C SER A 71 -8.68 -1.32 -18.20
N TYR A 72 -9.56 -0.46 -17.66
CA TYR A 72 -9.92 -0.53 -16.25
C TYR A 72 -10.53 -1.88 -15.89
N LEU A 73 -9.95 -2.52 -14.88
CA LEU A 73 -10.48 -3.74 -14.28
C LEU A 73 -11.18 -3.41 -12.97
N ARG A 74 -12.44 -3.87 -12.84
CA ARG A 74 -13.24 -3.72 -11.61
C ARG A 74 -12.55 -4.30 -10.36
N TYR A 75 -11.63 -5.24 -10.57
CA TYR A 75 -10.71 -5.79 -9.57
C TYR A 75 -10.05 -4.71 -8.69
N TYR A 76 -9.46 -3.66 -9.30
CA TYR A 76 -8.73 -2.62 -8.57
C TYR A 76 -9.64 -1.78 -7.68
N GLY A 77 -10.83 -1.42 -8.16
CA GLY A 77 -11.83 -0.70 -7.36
C GLY A 77 -12.34 -1.51 -6.17
N LEU A 78 -12.56 -2.82 -6.34
CA LEU A 78 -12.97 -3.72 -5.26
C LEU A 78 -11.86 -3.89 -4.20
N MET A 79 -10.60 -3.94 -4.61
CA MET A 79 -9.48 -3.94 -3.67
C MET A 79 -9.43 -2.64 -2.86
N GLY A 80 -9.51 -1.48 -3.51
CA GLY A 80 -9.52 -0.18 -2.84
C GLY A 80 -10.66 -0.08 -1.81
N GLN A 81 -11.87 -0.48 -2.19
CA GLN A 81 -13.01 -0.52 -1.28
C GLN A 81 -12.73 -1.40 -0.06
N ARG A 82 -12.20 -2.62 -0.25
CA ARG A 82 -11.89 -3.53 0.86
C ARG A 82 -10.88 -2.92 1.82
N PHE A 83 -9.79 -2.32 1.32
CA PHE A 83 -8.79 -1.68 2.19
C PHE A 83 -9.37 -0.49 2.96
N CYS A 84 -10.16 0.36 2.30
CA CYS A 84 -10.85 1.47 2.95
C CYS A 84 -11.81 1.01 4.06
N MET A 85 -12.46 -0.14 3.90
CA MET A 85 -13.35 -0.70 4.92
C MET A 85 -12.61 -1.33 6.10
N ILE A 86 -11.34 -1.72 5.95
CA ILE A 86 -10.55 -2.35 7.01
C ILE A 86 -10.03 -1.33 8.01
N HIS A 87 -9.46 -0.22 7.55
CA HIS A 87 -8.86 0.77 8.43
C HIS A 87 -8.91 2.19 7.83
N HIS A 88 -9.24 3.19 8.66
CA HIS A 88 -9.33 4.60 8.24
C HIS A 88 -8.02 5.14 7.64
N LYS A 89 -6.88 4.62 8.07
CA LYS A 89 -5.56 4.95 7.49
C LYS A 89 -5.49 4.73 5.98
N TYR A 90 -6.11 3.66 5.46
CA TYR A 90 -6.14 3.42 4.03
C TYR A 90 -7.02 4.42 3.29
N GLN A 91 -8.11 4.91 3.91
CA GLN A 91 -8.93 5.98 3.32
C GLN A 91 -8.10 7.24 3.13
N MET A 92 -7.41 7.68 4.20
CA MET A 92 -6.53 8.85 4.12
C MET A 92 -5.38 8.67 3.13
N ALA A 93 -4.81 7.48 3.05
CA ALA A 93 -3.77 7.15 2.09
C ALA A 93 -4.29 7.24 0.65
N PHE A 94 -5.46 6.68 0.36
CA PHE A 94 -6.09 6.78 -0.96
C PHE A 94 -6.44 8.22 -1.34
N ASP A 95 -6.91 9.04 -0.39
CA ASP A 95 -7.18 10.46 -0.63
C ASP A 95 -5.91 11.22 -1.00
N ALA A 96 -4.81 10.98 -0.27
CA ALA A 96 -3.52 11.61 -0.55
C ALA A 96 -2.97 11.19 -1.92
N VAL A 97 -2.99 9.89 -2.22
CA VAL A 97 -2.56 9.36 -3.52
C VAL A 97 -3.41 9.91 -4.65
N PHE A 98 -4.72 10.01 -4.48
CA PHE A 98 -5.60 10.57 -5.50
C PHE A 98 -5.26 12.03 -5.82
N LEU A 99 -5.02 12.85 -4.80
CA LEU A 99 -4.61 14.24 -4.97
C LEU A 99 -3.27 14.34 -5.73
N GLU A 100 -2.28 13.56 -5.32
CA GLU A 100 -0.98 13.50 -5.98
C GLU A 100 -1.13 13.11 -7.46
N GLN A 101 -1.90 12.06 -7.72
CA GLN A 101 -2.07 11.54 -9.07
C GLN A 101 -2.86 12.50 -9.96
N TYR A 102 -3.82 13.24 -9.41
CA TYR A 102 -4.52 14.30 -10.13
C TYR A 102 -3.58 15.45 -10.52
N THR A 103 -2.65 15.84 -9.64
CA THR A 103 -1.69 16.92 -9.97
C THR A 103 -0.66 16.49 -11.03
N THR A 104 -0.30 15.22 -11.08
CA THR A 104 0.70 14.68 -12.01
C THR A 104 0.09 14.17 -13.32
N ILE A 105 -1.23 14.11 -13.44
CA ILE A 105 -1.94 13.55 -14.61
C ILE A 105 -1.54 14.20 -15.94
N HIS A 106 -1.18 15.49 -15.93
CA HIS A 106 -0.69 16.20 -17.11
C HIS A 106 0.54 15.54 -17.75
N ARG A 107 1.32 14.78 -16.99
CA ARG A 107 2.49 14.02 -17.49
C ARG A 107 2.12 12.76 -18.26
N TYR A 108 0.90 12.24 -18.10
CA TYR A 108 0.42 11.03 -18.79
C TYR A 108 -0.28 11.34 -20.12
N VAL A 109 -0.55 12.61 -20.40
CA VAL A 109 -1.26 13.07 -21.62
C VAL A 109 -0.29 13.64 -22.66
N ALA A 110 1.02 13.63 -22.40
CA ALA A 110 2.07 14.11 -23.30
C ALA A 110 2.76 12.96 -24.06
#